data_AF-A0A6M3L764-F1
#
_entry.id   AF-A0A6M3L764-F1
#
_cell.length_a   1.000
_cell.length_b   1.000
_cell.length_c   1.000
_cell.angle_alpha   90.00
_cell.angle_beta   90.00
_cell.angle_gamma   90.00
#
_symmetry.space_group_name_H-M   'P 1'
#
loop_
_entity.id
_entity.type
_entity.pdbx_description
1 polymer ?
#
loop_
_entity_poly.entity_id
_entity_poly.type
_entity_poly.pdbx_seq_one_letter_code
_entity_poly.pdbx_strand_id
1 'polypeptide(L)'
;MPRGIYIRSEEHNRNIGLARMGKRTHSVLDVIGEGIYIGQVRRTLKSNGHYSYQKWLACVDCGKARWTELVSIKSNKSRYMRCPICSGKRATRNQIGENNPVWKGGWIKDVAGYIRVKVYPDDFFYPMAIGNNYVMEHRLVMAKHINRCLLSWEIVHHKNHIRDDNRLENLQLLPTSRQHTPTPRWRYELAKRDKLISQLEARITLLEAENILLKNETPSVRF
;
A
#
# COMPACT_ATOMS: atom_id res chain seq x y z
N MET A 1 33.23 17.83 46.19
CA MET A 1 33.89 17.22 47.37
C MET A 1 33.04 16.05 47.87
N PRO A 2 33.62 15.10 48.63
CA PRO A 2 34.53 14.00 48.29
C PRO A 2 33.72 12.73 47.84
N ARG A 3 34.23 11.57 47.42
CA ARG A 3 35.12 10.61 48.08
C ARG A 3 35.60 9.58 47.05
N GLY A 4 36.91 9.42 46.90
CA GLY A 4 37.51 8.28 46.19
C GLY A 4 37.91 7.20 47.19
N ILE A 5 37.52 5.95 46.93
CA ILE A 5 37.95 4.76 47.67
C ILE A 5 39.09 4.12 46.86
N TYR A 6 40.25 3.97 47.50
CA TYR A 6 41.42 3.24 47.02
C TYR A 6 41.25 1.73 47.23
N ILE A 7 41.73 0.90 46.29
CA ILE A 7 42.23 -0.45 46.60
C ILE A 7 43.47 -0.76 45.73
N ARG A 8 44.55 -1.19 46.40
CA ARG A 8 45.85 -1.66 45.88
C ARG A 8 45.81 -3.15 45.48
N SER A 9 46.68 -3.56 44.55
CA SER A 9 47.50 -4.80 44.61
C SER A 9 48.40 -4.85 43.36
N GLU A 10 49.70 -4.56 43.46
CA GLU A 10 50.82 -5.50 43.69
C GLU A 10 51.26 -6.30 42.44
N GLU A 11 52.55 -6.17 42.17
CA GLU A 11 53.34 -6.71 41.05
C GLU A 11 53.54 -8.23 41.16
N HIS A 12 53.76 -8.92 40.02
CA HIS A 12 54.79 -9.97 39.96
C HIS A 12 55.24 -10.26 38.52
N ASN A 13 56.55 -10.11 38.33
CA ASN A 13 57.32 -10.36 37.11
C ASN A 13 57.73 -11.85 37.07
N ARG A 14 57.60 -12.55 35.92
CA ARG A 14 58.40 -13.76 35.63
C ARG A 14 58.71 -13.86 34.12
N ASN A 15 60.01 -13.76 33.83
CA ASN A 15 60.67 -14.03 32.56
C ASN A 15 60.72 -15.54 32.26
N ILE A 16 60.34 -15.97 31.05
CA ILE A 16 60.83 -17.22 30.42
C ILE A 16 60.98 -16.99 28.90
N GLY A 17 62.10 -17.45 28.34
CA GLY A 17 62.71 -16.99 27.09
C GLY A 17 61.96 -17.23 25.78
N LEU A 18 62.20 -16.33 24.82
CA LEU A 18 61.74 -16.40 23.43
C LEU A 18 62.89 -16.79 22.50
N ALA A 19 62.79 -17.98 21.92
CA ALA A 19 63.51 -18.36 20.71
C ALA A 19 62.99 -17.53 19.52
N ARG A 20 63.93 -17.03 18.71
CA ARG A 20 63.67 -16.29 17.47
C ARG A 20 63.06 -17.20 16.41
N MET A 21 61.93 -16.80 15.80
CA MET A 21 61.66 -16.97 14.36
C MET A 21 60.52 -16.05 13.93
N GLY A 22 60.73 -15.29 12.85
CA GLY A 22 60.02 -14.05 12.57
C GLY A 22 58.64 -14.17 11.92
N LYS A 23 57.78 -13.21 12.25
CA LYS A 23 56.78 -12.58 11.37
C LYS A 23 56.64 -11.11 11.79
N ARG A 24 56.92 -10.16 10.89
CA ARG A 24 56.63 -8.74 11.12
C ARG A 24 55.12 -8.51 11.05
N THR A 25 54.42 -8.72 12.15
CA THR A 25 53.18 -7.99 12.43
C THR A 25 53.60 -6.65 13.00
N HIS A 26 53.47 -5.58 12.21
CA HIS A 26 53.57 -4.23 12.79
C HIS A 26 52.37 -4.03 13.74
N SER A 27 52.68 -4.23 15.02
CA SER A 27 52.02 -3.81 16.27
C SER A 27 50.50 -3.67 16.25
N VAL A 28 49.84 -4.65 16.86
CA VAL A 28 48.59 -4.45 17.60
C VAL A 28 48.95 -4.57 19.08
N LEU A 29 48.30 -3.74 19.91
CA LEU A 29 47.99 -3.92 21.34
C LEU A 29 48.64 -2.88 22.29
N ASP A 30 48.08 -1.67 22.29
CA ASP A 30 47.67 -1.06 23.55
C ASP A 30 46.17 -1.38 23.72
N VAL A 31 45.83 -2.30 24.62
CA VAL A 31 44.45 -2.56 25.06
C VAL A 31 44.39 -2.25 26.54
N ILE A 32 44.16 -0.99 26.88
CA ILE A 32 43.54 -0.57 28.15
C ILE A 32 42.77 0.74 27.91
N GLY A 33 41.43 0.65 27.76
CA GLY A 33 40.51 1.81 27.71
C GLY A 33 40.52 2.63 26.40
N GLU A 34 39.46 3.42 26.19
CA GLU A 34 39.36 4.50 25.17
C GLU A 34 38.80 4.17 23.76
N GLY A 35 37.49 4.40 23.62
CA GLY A 35 36.84 5.06 22.47
C GLY A 35 37.04 4.50 21.06
N ILE A 36 36.01 3.89 20.49
CA ILE A 36 35.88 3.75 19.02
C ILE A 36 35.54 5.13 18.45
N TYR A 37 36.51 5.81 17.82
CA TYR A 37 36.33 7.14 17.24
C TYR A 37 35.90 7.12 15.77
N ILE A 38 35.18 8.16 15.34
CA ILE A 38 34.82 8.36 13.92
C ILE A 38 36.12 8.41 13.10
N GLY A 39 36.22 7.56 12.08
CA GLY A 39 37.42 7.48 11.24
C GLY A 39 38.16 6.14 11.30
N GLN A 40 37.97 5.36 12.36
CA GLN A 40 38.65 4.08 12.56
C GLN A 40 38.28 3.07 11.47
N VAL A 41 39.27 2.35 10.93
CA VAL A 41 39.08 1.31 9.91
C VAL A 41 39.36 -0.07 10.51
N ARG A 42 38.54 -1.07 10.15
CA ARG A 42 38.73 -2.49 10.49
C ARG A 42 38.61 -3.38 9.26
N ARG A 43 39.19 -4.58 9.33
CA ARG A 43 39.02 -5.65 8.33
C ARG A 43 38.07 -6.71 8.88
N THR A 44 37.15 -7.21 8.07
CA THR A 44 36.16 -8.24 8.47
C THR A 44 35.96 -9.25 7.33
N LEU A 45 35.95 -10.54 7.66
CA LEU A 45 35.65 -11.62 6.72
C LEU A 45 34.13 -11.69 6.49
N LYS A 46 33.68 -11.64 5.23
CA LYS A 46 32.28 -11.82 4.87
C LYS A 46 31.93 -13.30 4.77
N SER A 47 30.63 -13.61 4.77
CA SER A 47 30.10 -14.96 4.59
C SER A 47 30.53 -15.62 3.27
N ASN A 48 30.77 -14.82 2.22
CA ASN A 48 31.23 -15.30 0.92
C ASN A 48 32.75 -15.53 0.84
N GLY A 49 33.46 -15.55 1.97
CA GLY A 49 34.91 -15.79 2.03
C GLY A 49 35.78 -14.59 1.66
N HIS A 50 35.19 -13.47 1.19
CA HIS A 50 35.94 -12.27 0.86
C HIS A 50 36.12 -11.35 2.07
N TYR A 51 37.29 -10.69 2.16
CA TYR A 51 37.52 -9.66 3.16
C TYR A 51 36.90 -8.32 2.73
N SER A 52 36.34 -7.61 3.70
CA SER A 52 35.90 -6.22 3.56
C SER A 52 36.60 -5.32 4.55
N TYR A 53 36.77 -4.06 4.16
CA TYR A 53 37.28 -3.02 5.02
C TYR A 53 36.12 -2.10 5.37
N GLN A 54 35.98 -1.80 6.66
CA GLN A 54 34.87 -1.01 7.19
C GLN A 54 35.43 0.16 7.99
N LYS A 55 34.76 1.29 7.94
CA LYS A 55 35.11 2.49 8.70
C LYS A 55 33.98 2.84 9.67
N TRP A 56 34.30 3.28 10.87
CA TRP A 56 33.31 3.83 11.80
C TRP A 56 32.97 5.26 11.38
N LEU A 57 31.70 5.50 11.02
CA LEU A 57 31.24 6.78 10.47
C LEU A 57 29.82 7.13 10.97
N ALA A 58 29.63 8.41 11.31
CA ALA A 58 28.31 8.98 11.59
C ALA A 58 27.49 9.17 10.32
N CYS A 59 26.18 8.89 10.39
CA CYS A 59 25.24 9.25 9.32
C CYS A 59 25.17 10.77 9.15
N VAL A 60 25.33 11.26 7.92
CA VAL A 60 25.23 12.71 7.60
C VAL A 60 23.84 13.31 7.91
N ASP A 61 22.81 12.49 8.07
CA ASP A 61 21.43 12.96 8.30
C ASP A 61 21.00 12.90 9.77
N CYS A 62 21.43 11.87 10.51
CA CYS A 62 20.94 11.62 11.87
C CYS A 62 22.04 11.47 12.93
N GLY A 63 23.30 11.63 12.55
CA GLY A 63 24.44 11.54 13.47
C GLY A 63 24.78 10.14 13.98
N LYS A 64 23.88 9.16 13.86
CA LYS A 64 24.10 7.79 14.37
C LYS A 64 25.31 7.14 13.71
N ALA A 65 26.29 6.77 14.54
CA ALA A 65 27.52 6.12 14.11
C ALA A 65 27.32 4.62 13.86
N ARG A 66 28.04 4.09 12.87
CA ARG A 66 28.01 2.68 12.49
C ARG A 66 29.28 2.30 11.73
N TRP A 67 29.55 1.01 11.63
CA TRP A 67 30.49 0.48 10.65
C TRP A 67 29.88 0.56 9.25
N THR A 68 30.61 1.15 8.31
CA THR A 68 30.22 1.27 6.91
C THR A 68 31.35 0.75 6.02
N GLU A 69 31.02 -0.07 5.03
CA GLU A 69 32.01 -0.65 4.13
C GLU A 69 32.72 0.46 3.32
N LEU A 70 34.02 0.30 3.09
CA LEU A 70 34.79 1.18 2.22
C LEU A 70 34.60 0.77 0.75
N VAL A 71 34.64 1.76 -0.14
CA VAL A 71 34.69 1.51 -1.59
C VAL A 71 36.02 0.85 -1.94
N SER A 72 37.12 1.39 -1.40
CA SER A 72 38.45 0.81 -1.47
C SER A 72 39.26 1.28 -0.27
N ILE A 73 40.30 0.53 0.09
CA ILE A 73 41.23 0.93 1.14
C ILE A 73 41.96 2.23 0.73
N LYS A 74 42.43 2.30 -0.52
CA LYS A 74 43.22 3.43 -1.04
C LYS A 74 42.47 4.75 -0.96
N SER A 75 41.19 4.75 -1.33
CA SER A 75 40.37 5.97 -1.28
C SER A 75 39.93 6.33 0.14
N ASN A 76 39.92 5.38 1.08
CA ASN A 76 39.37 5.52 2.43
C ASN A 76 37.94 6.14 2.45
N LYS A 77 37.22 6.01 1.32
CA LYS A 77 35.86 6.52 1.14
C LYS A 77 34.88 5.44 1.56
N SER A 78 33.98 5.81 2.47
CA SER A 78 32.83 4.97 2.77
C SER A 78 31.94 4.80 1.53
N ARG A 79 31.46 3.58 1.33
CA ARG A 79 30.46 3.24 0.31
C ARG A 79 29.13 3.94 0.57
N TYR A 80 28.76 4.14 1.84
CA TYR A 80 27.50 4.76 2.23
C TYR A 80 27.69 5.79 3.35
N MET A 81 27.51 7.06 3.00
CA MET A 81 27.53 8.17 3.95
C MET A 81 26.27 8.20 4.84
N ARG A 82 25.14 7.70 4.34
CA ARG A 82 23.85 7.64 5.07
C ARG A 82 23.56 6.25 5.62
N CYS A 83 22.90 6.20 6.78
CA CYS A 83 22.41 4.93 7.31
C CYS A 83 21.23 4.41 6.49
N PRO A 84 20.96 3.09 6.51
CA PRO A 84 19.87 2.50 5.72
C PRO A 84 18.51 3.17 5.96
N ILE A 85 18.22 3.53 7.21
CA ILE A 85 16.97 4.20 7.60
C ILE A 85 16.85 5.58 6.92
N CYS A 86 17.88 6.43 7.04
CA CYS A 86 17.87 7.77 6.46
C CYS A 86 17.90 7.74 4.92
N SER A 87 18.63 6.81 4.34
CA SER A 87 18.63 6.59 2.88
C SER A 87 17.25 6.14 2.39
N GLY A 88 16.62 5.17 3.07
CA GLY A 88 15.29 4.67 2.73
C GLY A 88 14.21 5.76 2.81
N LYS A 89 14.23 6.59 3.85
CA LYS A 89 13.31 7.74 3.98
C LYS A 89 13.38 8.71 2.81
N ARG A 90 14.54 8.88 2.18
CA ARG A 90 14.71 9.75 1.01
C ARG A 90 14.18 9.08 -0.26
N ALA A 91 14.46 7.79 -0.43
CA ALA A 91 13.96 7.02 -1.57
C ALA A 91 12.42 7.03 -1.62
N THR A 92 11.76 6.82 -0.48
CA THR A 92 10.29 6.81 -0.42
C THR A 92 9.66 8.18 -0.66
N ARG A 93 10.30 9.27 -0.22
CA ARG A 93 9.85 10.65 -0.49
C ARG A 93 9.83 10.97 -1.99
N ASN A 94 10.71 10.36 -2.76
CA ASN A 94 10.77 10.55 -4.21
C ASN A 94 9.81 9.65 -4.98
N GLN A 95 9.08 8.73 -4.32
CA GLN A 95 8.12 7.83 -4.96
C GLN A 95 6.68 8.27 -4.69
N ILE A 96 6.37 9.53 -5.03
CA ILE A 96 5.04 10.12 -4.89
C ILE A 96 4.53 10.60 -6.25
N GLY A 97 3.22 10.46 -6.47
CA GLY A 97 2.58 10.90 -7.72
C GLY A 97 3.26 10.28 -8.94
N GLU A 98 3.55 11.12 -9.93
CA GLU A 98 4.22 10.75 -11.19
C GLU A 98 5.57 10.05 -11.02
N ASN A 99 6.29 10.33 -9.93
CA ASN A 99 7.59 9.70 -9.66
C ASN A 99 7.45 8.28 -9.10
N ASN A 100 6.24 7.81 -8.81
CA ASN A 100 5.98 6.42 -8.44
C ASN A 100 5.62 5.60 -9.70
N PRO A 101 6.41 4.59 -10.09
CA PRO A 101 6.14 3.77 -11.29
C PRO A 101 4.78 3.07 -11.31
N VAL A 102 4.15 2.90 -10.13
CA VAL A 102 2.82 2.26 -9.98
C VAL A 102 1.69 3.29 -10.07
N TRP A 103 1.99 4.59 -10.11
CA TRP A 103 0.98 5.64 -10.16
C TRP A 103 0.27 5.68 -11.52
N LYS A 104 -1.05 5.57 -11.49
CA LYS A 104 -1.91 5.57 -12.67
C LYS A 104 -2.75 6.84 -12.71
N GLY A 105 -2.11 8.00 -12.81
CA GLY A 105 -2.83 9.28 -12.92
C GLY A 105 -3.67 9.65 -11.69
N GLY A 106 -3.40 9.05 -10.53
CA GLY A 106 -4.21 9.24 -9.31
C GLY A 106 -5.44 8.35 -9.22
N TRP A 107 -5.55 7.30 -10.04
CA TRP A 107 -6.63 6.32 -9.98
C TRP A 107 -6.21 5.09 -9.16
N ILE A 108 -7.04 4.70 -8.20
CA ILE A 108 -6.80 3.52 -7.36
C ILE A 108 -8.10 2.71 -7.23
N LYS A 109 -8.03 1.40 -7.46
CA LYS A 109 -9.12 0.47 -7.14
C LYS A 109 -8.92 -0.02 -5.71
N ASP A 110 -9.92 0.17 -4.86
CA ASP A 110 -9.85 -0.28 -3.47
C ASP A 110 -10.17 -1.77 -3.33
N VAL A 111 -9.95 -2.31 -2.12
CA VAL A 111 -10.22 -3.73 -1.80
C VAL A 111 -11.70 -4.10 -1.94
N ALA A 112 -12.59 -3.12 -1.87
CA ALA A 112 -14.02 -3.29 -2.07
C ALA A 112 -14.41 -3.17 -3.56
N GLY A 113 -13.46 -2.96 -4.46
CA GLY A 113 -13.68 -2.87 -5.90
C GLY A 113 -14.11 -1.49 -6.41
N TYR A 114 -14.17 -0.47 -5.56
CA TYR A 114 -14.49 0.90 -5.99
C TYR A 114 -13.25 1.59 -6.56
N ILE A 115 -13.47 2.39 -7.60
CA ILE A 115 -12.44 3.28 -8.14
C ILE A 115 -12.45 4.60 -7.36
N ARG A 116 -11.26 5.06 -6.97
CA ARG A 116 -11.00 6.34 -6.32
C ARG A 116 -10.11 7.19 -7.22
N VAL A 117 -10.47 8.46 -7.35
CA VAL A 117 -9.76 9.45 -8.16
C VAL A 117 -9.21 10.52 -7.24
N LYS A 118 -7.94 10.85 -7.43
CA LYS A 118 -7.29 11.94 -6.69
C LYS A 118 -7.79 13.29 -7.21
N VAL A 119 -8.23 14.15 -6.30
CA VAL A 119 -8.62 15.55 -6.55
C VAL A 119 -7.69 16.48 -5.78
N TYR A 120 -7.56 17.72 -6.20
CA TYR A 120 -6.64 18.70 -5.60
C TYR A 120 -7.41 19.90 -5.03
N PRO A 121 -6.84 20.69 -4.10
CA PRO A 121 -7.56 21.78 -3.42
C PRO A 121 -8.14 22.87 -4.33
N ASP A 122 -7.64 22.98 -5.55
CA ASP A 122 -8.11 23.87 -6.61
C ASP A 122 -9.32 23.31 -7.39
N ASP A 123 -9.67 22.03 -7.22
CA ASP A 123 -10.82 21.39 -7.85
C ASP A 123 -12.13 21.75 -7.10
N PHE A 124 -13.17 22.13 -7.85
CA PHE A 124 -14.50 22.42 -7.31
C PHE A 124 -15.09 21.27 -6.47
N PHE A 125 -14.78 20.02 -6.82
CA PHE A 125 -15.25 18.81 -6.12
C PHE A 125 -14.32 18.39 -4.96
N TYR A 126 -13.27 19.16 -4.65
CA TYR A 126 -12.40 18.91 -3.50
C TYR A 126 -13.12 18.73 -2.16
N PRO A 127 -14.23 19.43 -1.84
CA PRO A 127 -14.97 19.19 -0.60
C PRO A 127 -15.54 17.77 -0.45
N MET A 128 -15.65 17.01 -1.54
CA MET A 128 -16.06 15.60 -1.52
C MET A 128 -14.91 14.64 -1.22
N ALA A 129 -13.67 15.15 -1.18
CA ALA A 129 -12.50 14.32 -0.99
C ALA A 129 -12.47 13.73 0.42
N ILE A 130 -12.24 12.42 0.47
CA ILE A 130 -11.87 11.69 1.67
C ILE A 130 -10.34 11.59 1.75
N GLY A 131 -9.84 10.98 2.82
CA GLY A 131 -8.40 10.93 3.16
C GLY A 131 -7.45 10.77 1.97
N ASN A 132 -6.32 11.50 2.03
CA ASN A 132 -5.32 11.64 0.96
C ASN A 132 -5.83 12.30 -0.34
N ASN A 133 -6.87 13.13 -0.24
CA ASN A 133 -7.47 13.88 -1.36
C ASN A 133 -8.07 12.97 -2.45
N TYR A 134 -8.79 11.92 -2.07
CA TYR A 134 -9.44 11.01 -3.02
C TYR A 134 -10.95 11.13 -2.97
N VAL A 135 -11.63 11.06 -4.11
CA VAL A 135 -13.09 10.96 -4.23
C VAL A 135 -13.42 9.64 -4.90
N MET A 136 -14.53 8.99 -4.51
CA MET A 136 -15.01 7.80 -5.22
C MET A 136 -15.53 8.19 -6.61
N GLU A 137 -15.10 7.49 -7.66
CA GLU A 137 -15.36 7.88 -9.05
C GLU A 137 -16.87 7.97 -9.34
N HIS A 138 -17.65 6.96 -8.94
CA HIS A 138 -19.11 6.97 -9.10
C HIS A 138 -19.78 8.22 -8.48
N ARG A 139 -19.28 8.69 -7.32
CA ARG A 139 -19.76 9.93 -6.71
C ARG A 139 -19.35 11.15 -7.52
N LEU A 140 -18.12 11.19 -8.01
CA LEU A 140 -17.62 12.31 -8.80
C LEU A 140 -18.35 12.44 -10.14
N VAL A 141 -18.62 11.32 -10.83
CA VAL A 141 -19.39 11.28 -12.07
C VAL A 141 -20.81 11.81 -11.84
N MET A 142 -21.48 11.36 -10.78
CA MET A 142 -22.81 11.85 -10.43
C MET A 142 -22.80 13.34 -10.04
N ALA A 143 -21.83 13.78 -9.23
CA ALA A 143 -21.67 15.18 -8.82
C ALA A 143 -21.47 16.12 -10.01
N LYS A 144 -20.65 15.72 -10.99
CA LYS A 144 -20.46 16.44 -12.25
C LYS A 144 -21.74 16.54 -13.06
N HIS A 145 -22.52 15.44 -13.13
CA HIS A 145 -23.79 15.43 -13.85
C HIS A 145 -24.83 16.38 -13.26
N ILE A 146 -24.93 16.47 -11.92
CA ILE A 146 -25.85 17.39 -11.23
C ILE A 146 -25.25 18.79 -10.99
N ASN A 147 -23.99 19.01 -11.39
CA ASN A 147 -23.23 20.24 -11.25
C ASN A 147 -23.16 20.81 -9.80
N ARG A 148 -23.03 19.93 -8.80
CA ARG A 148 -22.78 20.32 -7.40
C ARG A 148 -22.06 19.22 -6.63
N CYS A 149 -21.45 19.57 -5.51
CA CYS A 149 -20.92 18.58 -4.58
C CYS A 149 -22.05 17.72 -3.97
N LEU A 150 -21.79 16.43 -3.82
CA LEU A 150 -22.65 15.51 -3.09
C LEU A 150 -22.37 15.60 -1.59
N LEU A 151 -23.43 15.61 -0.80
CA LEU A 151 -23.39 15.58 0.65
C LEU A 151 -22.99 14.19 1.13
N SER A 152 -22.48 14.10 2.36
CA SER A 152 -21.94 12.84 2.91
C SER A 152 -23.00 11.74 3.06
N TRP A 153 -24.28 12.12 3.24
CA TRP A 153 -25.40 11.19 3.39
C TRP A 153 -26.08 10.80 2.07
N GLU A 154 -25.82 11.52 0.98
CA GLU A 154 -26.29 11.14 -0.34
C GLU A 154 -25.51 9.92 -0.84
N ILE A 155 -26.20 8.92 -1.37
CA ILE A 155 -25.58 7.67 -1.82
C ILE A 155 -25.78 7.51 -3.32
N VAL A 156 -24.74 7.06 -4.00
CA VAL A 156 -24.81 6.73 -5.42
C VAL A 156 -24.74 5.21 -5.53
N HIS A 157 -25.82 4.62 -6.05
CA HIS A 157 -26.02 3.18 -6.20
C HIS A 157 -25.73 2.72 -7.63
N HIS A 158 -25.04 1.59 -7.78
CA HIS A 158 -24.86 0.90 -9.06
C HIS A 158 -26.04 -0.06 -9.32
N LYS A 159 -26.84 0.20 -10.36
CA LYS A 159 -28.04 -0.57 -10.71
C LYS A 159 -27.71 -2.02 -11.07
N ASN A 160 -26.60 -2.25 -11.79
CA ASN A 160 -26.14 -3.58 -12.18
C ASN A 160 -25.27 -4.30 -11.13
N HIS A 161 -25.05 -3.68 -9.97
CA HIS A 161 -24.17 -4.18 -8.91
C HIS A 161 -22.67 -4.34 -9.27
N ILE A 162 -22.24 -3.83 -10.43
CA ILE A 162 -20.85 -3.82 -10.89
C ILE A 162 -20.22 -2.48 -10.46
N ARG A 163 -19.25 -2.54 -9.53
CA ARG A 163 -18.72 -1.35 -8.81
C ARG A 163 -17.75 -0.48 -9.62
N ASP A 164 -17.22 -0.99 -10.71
CA ASP A 164 -16.34 -0.27 -11.64
C ASP A 164 -17.04 0.20 -12.91
N ASP A 165 -18.33 -0.12 -13.10
CA ASP A 165 -19.15 0.44 -14.17
C ASP A 165 -19.78 1.77 -13.73
N ASN A 166 -19.01 2.85 -13.88
CA ASN A 166 -19.37 4.19 -13.42
C ASN A 166 -20.09 5.04 -14.49
N ARG A 167 -20.68 4.41 -15.52
CA ARG A 167 -21.49 5.12 -16.52
C ARG A 167 -22.76 5.68 -15.89
N LEU A 168 -23.17 6.89 -16.27
CA LEU A 168 -24.28 7.60 -15.65
C LEU A 168 -25.59 6.82 -15.68
N GLU A 169 -25.86 6.10 -16.77
CA GLU A 169 -27.04 5.24 -16.92
C GLU A 169 -27.11 4.11 -15.88
N ASN A 170 -25.96 3.65 -15.38
CA ASN A 170 -25.85 2.61 -14.36
C ASN A 170 -25.89 3.17 -12.93
N LEU A 171 -25.83 4.49 -12.75
CA LEU A 171 -25.81 5.13 -11.44
C LEU A 171 -27.19 5.65 -11.05
N GLN A 172 -27.49 5.61 -9.75
CA GLN A 172 -28.70 6.17 -9.17
C GLN A 172 -28.35 6.94 -7.89
N LEU A 173 -28.71 8.22 -7.83
CA LEU A 173 -28.57 9.03 -6.63
C LEU A 173 -29.75 8.78 -5.68
N LEU A 174 -29.44 8.45 -4.44
CA LEU A 174 -30.41 8.21 -3.37
C LEU A 174 -30.18 9.23 -2.23
N PRO A 175 -31.24 9.90 -1.74
CA PRO A 175 -31.12 10.91 -0.68
C PRO A 175 -30.71 10.35 0.69
N THR A 176 -30.81 9.03 0.93
CA THR A 176 -30.40 8.41 2.20
C THR A 176 -30.07 6.93 2.06
N SER A 177 -29.19 6.42 2.94
CA SER A 177 -28.88 4.99 3.10
C SER A 177 -30.09 4.10 3.31
N ARG A 178 -31.16 4.62 3.94
CA ARG A 178 -32.39 3.86 4.18
C ARG A 178 -33.10 3.41 2.90
N GLN A 179 -32.92 4.13 1.79
CA GLN A 179 -33.54 3.77 0.52
C GLN A 179 -32.72 2.75 -0.27
N HIS A 180 -31.51 2.44 0.19
CA HIS A 180 -30.59 1.52 -0.47
C HIS A 180 -30.87 0.04 -0.16
N THR A 181 -31.76 -0.22 0.80
CA THR A 181 -32.24 -1.56 1.15
C THR A 181 -33.71 -1.65 0.74
N PRO A 182 -34.09 -2.50 -0.23
CA PRO A 182 -35.49 -2.84 -0.42
C PRO A 182 -36.01 -3.30 0.93
N THR A 183 -37.07 -2.67 1.43
CA THR A 183 -37.67 -3.10 2.69
C THR A 183 -38.00 -4.60 2.59
N PRO A 184 -37.96 -5.38 3.69
CA PRO A 184 -38.31 -6.80 3.64
C PRO A 184 -39.67 -7.06 2.96
N ARG A 185 -40.61 -6.12 3.13
CA ARG A 185 -41.91 -6.09 2.45
C ARG A 185 -41.78 -6.01 0.92
N TRP A 186 -40.93 -5.13 0.41
CA TRP A 186 -40.68 -5.00 -1.03
C TRP A 186 -40.07 -6.28 -1.61
N ARG A 187 -39.14 -6.94 -0.90
CA ARG A 187 -38.62 -8.24 -1.34
C ARG A 187 -39.70 -9.31 -1.43
N TYR A 188 -40.60 -9.36 -0.44
CA TYR A 188 -41.74 -10.26 -0.44
C TYR A 188 -42.69 -9.96 -1.62
N GLU A 189 -42.99 -8.69 -1.87
CA GLU A 189 -43.85 -8.28 -2.98
C GLU A 189 -43.23 -8.59 -4.36
N LEU A 190 -41.91 -8.43 -4.52
CA LEU A 190 -41.20 -8.81 -5.74
C LEU A 190 -41.26 -10.32 -5.98
N ALA A 191 -40.90 -11.13 -4.97
CA ALA A 191 -40.99 -12.59 -5.08
C ALA A 191 -42.42 -13.07 -5.41
N LYS A 192 -43.43 -12.40 -4.85
CA LYS A 192 -44.85 -12.68 -5.16
C LYS A 192 -45.19 -12.32 -6.62
N ARG A 193 -44.70 -11.18 -7.11
CA ARG A 193 -44.88 -10.75 -8.51
C ARG A 193 -44.20 -11.71 -9.48
N ASP A 194 -42.95 -12.10 -9.21
CA ASP A 194 -42.19 -13.01 -10.08
C ASP A 194 -42.87 -14.38 -10.18
N LYS A 195 -43.40 -14.89 -9.05
CA LYS A 195 -44.20 -16.12 -9.05
C LYS A 195 -45.47 -15.99 -9.88
N LEU A 196 -46.17 -14.86 -9.80
CA LEU A 196 -47.36 -14.60 -10.59
C LEU A 196 -47.04 -14.50 -12.08
N ILE A 197 -45.95 -13.82 -12.44
CA ILE A 197 -45.49 -13.70 -13.83
C ILE A 197 -45.23 -15.09 -14.42
N SER A 198 -44.49 -15.95 -13.71
CA SER A 198 -44.22 -17.32 -14.16
C SER A 198 -45.51 -18.15 -14.35
N GLN A 199 -46.51 -17.97 -13.47
CA GLN A 199 -47.81 -18.63 -13.61
C GLN A 199 -48.60 -18.12 -14.83
N LEU A 200 -48.59 -16.81 -15.07
CA LEU A 200 -49.26 -16.20 -16.21
C LEU A 200 -48.62 -16.62 -17.53
N GLU A 201 -47.28 -16.64 -17.59
CA GLU A 201 -46.52 -17.14 -18.73
C GLU A 201 -46.87 -18.60 -19.05
N ALA A 202 -46.90 -19.47 -18.04
CA ALA A 202 -47.32 -20.87 -18.23
C ALA A 202 -48.75 -20.98 -18.76
N ARG A 203 -49.68 -20.13 -18.28
CA ARG A 203 -51.06 -20.13 -18.76
C ARG A 203 -51.18 -19.65 -20.21
N ILE A 204 -50.42 -18.62 -20.59
CA ILE A 204 -50.36 -18.12 -21.96
C ILE A 204 -49.89 -19.24 -22.90
N THR A 205 -48.79 -19.93 -22.57
CA THR A 205 -48.28 -21.05 -23.37
C THR A 205 -49.32 -22.14 -23.60
N LEU A 206 -50.09 -22.50 -22.57
CA LEU A 206 -51.15 -23.50 -22.68
C LEU A 206 -52.30 -23.03 -23.60
N LEU A 207 -52.73 -21.78 -23.45
CA LEU A 207 -53.80 -21.20 -24.28
C LEU A 207 -53.36 -21.02 -25.73
N GLU A 208 -52.09 -20.71 -25.97
CA GLU A 208 -51.50 -20.65 -27.30
C GLU A 208 -51.49 -22.04 -27.95
N ALA A 209 -51.09 -23.08 -27.21
CA ALA A 209 -51.14 -24.47 -27.68
C ALA A 209 -52.58 -24.91 -28.01
N GLU A 210 -53.55 -24.61 -27.15
CA GLU A 210 -54.96 -24.92 -27.37
C GLU A 210 -55.51 -24.22 -28.63
N ASN A 211 -55.20 -22.93 -28.82
CA ASN A 211 -55.58 -22.21 -30.03
C ASN A 211 -54.99 -22.80 -31.31
N ILE A 212 -53.76 -23.31 -31.26
CA ILE A 212 -53.13 -23.98 -32.40
C ILE A 212 -53.91 -25.25 -32.75
N LEU A 213 -54.27 -26.06 -31.74
CA LEU A 213 -55.05 -27.28 -31.95
C LEU A 213 -56.43 -26.96 -32.56
N LEU A 214 -57.16 -26.01 -31.98
CA LEU A 214 -58.48 -25.61 -32.47
C LEU A 214 -58.45 -25.08 -33.91
N LYS A 215 -57.44 -24.28 -34.27
CA LYS A 215 -57.27 -23.79 -35.64
C LYS A 215 -56.99 -24.91 -36.64
N ASN A 216 -56.33 -25.99 -36.21
CA ASN A 216 -56.06 -27.15 -37.06
C ASN A 216 -57.29 -28.08 -37.18
N GLU A 217 -58.22 -28.04 -36.23
CA GLU A 217 -59.46 -28.84 -36.23
C GLU A 217 -60.61 -28.19 -36.99
N THR A 218 -60.64 -26.87 -37.14
CA THR A 218 -61.63 -26.19 -37.98
C THR A 218 -61.29 -26.32 -39.46
N PRO A 219 -62.08 -27.05 -40.29
CA PRO A 219 -61.86 -27.07 -41.73
C PRO A 219 -62.15 -25.67 -42.26
N SER A 220 -61.28 -25.14 -43.14
CA SER A 220 -61.57 -23.85 -43.78
C SER A 220 -62.87 -23.98 -44.58
N VAL A 221 -63.96 -23.39 -44.08
CA VAL A 221 -65.18 -23.20 -44.87
C VAL A 221 -64.82 -22.17 -45.94
N ARG A 222 -64.34 -22.67 -47.08
CA ARG A 222 -64.19 -21.86 -48.29
C ARG A 222 -65.58 -21.73 -48.89
N PHE A 223 -66.11 -20.51 -48.84
CA PHE A 223 -67.26 -20.10 -49.64
C PHE A 223 -66.85 -19.92 -51.10
#